data_AF-A0A1G4V999-F1
#
_entry.id   AF-A0A1G4V999-F1
#
_cell.length_a   1.000
_cell.length_b   1.000
_cell.length_c   1.000
_cell.angle_alpha   90.00
_cell.angle_beta   90.00
_cell.angle_gamma   90.00
#
_symmetry.space_group_name_H-M   'P 1'
#
loop_
_entity.id
_entity.type
_entity.pdbx_description
1 polymer ?
#
loop_
_entity_poly.entity_id
_entity_poly.type
_entity_poly.pdbx_seq_one_letter_code
_entity_poly.pdbx_strand_id
1 'polypeptide(L)'
;MSALPLLAVTRTAVAVRRVVRRDPEIARMTRYRGGTFSPTVDTIVFSDGTTARTDLIRLNPNIDAYSLDFMGVAPTVPSRYRPANWSAVPNVSARAVEAEVDWIIRNSFPTLGTVELSRRLRAAGYLLGGSHLAEHEAIAATQAAIWHFTNGLKLDNRPLNVPVNVLSEPESMTFEFEGEPQLGSYTVELGADGAASLVLQKSVDGNRWRDVAGSELNVAAGAGRYRTTLGVGATTSETRPGRRHRGYRFYRLQVIADRTVSVDIDDVTFSLHGSGNYRNADRVVALYDYLLAGADTARRLTVVPRLTADRAVIDADGILGPFRFDATDTAALSAIGGTLVERDGAPIEGPVAPGREIYLRPAGQSRQIVVTASVPAASNGFGGRVITGVAYDDHRLTPVALAVPTPTVIDFEITF
;
A
#
# COMPACT_ATOMS: atom_id res chain seq x y z
N MET A 1 -17.27 -44.99 -55.54
CA MET A 1 -16.29 -44.65 -54.49
C MET A 1 -17.05 -44.10 -53.31
N SER A 2 -17.22 -44.92 -52.27
CA SER A 2 -17.98 -44.57 -51.06
C SER A 2 -17.21 -43.56 -50.23
N ALA A 3 -17.85 -42.45 -49.86
CA ALA A 3 -17.36 -41.52 -48.86
C ALA A 3 -17.43 -42.20 -47.48
N LEU A 4 -16.28 -42.38 -46.84
CA LEU A 4 -16.19 -42.79 -45.43
C LEU A 4 -16.79 -41.68 -44.56
N PRO A 5 -17.66 -41.98 -43.59
CA PRO A 5 -18.11 -40.99 -42.64
C PRO A 5 -16.93 -40.67 -41.71
N LEU A 6 -16.57 -39.39 -41.59
CA LEU A 6 -15.77 -38.90 -40.48
C LEU A 6 -16.54 -39.24 -39.19
N LEU A 7 -16.04 -40.25 -38.46
CA LEU A 7 -16.48 -40.56 -37.10
C LEU A 7 -16.41 -39.26 -36.29
N ALA A 8 -17.57 -38.73 -35.92
CA ALA A 8 -17.66 -37.69 -34.92
C ALA A 8 -17.06 -38.25 -33.64
N VAL A 9 -15.89 -37.76 -33.25
CA VAL A 9 -15.25 -38.09 -31.98
C VAL A 9 -16.26 -37.75 -30.89
N THR A 10 -16.81 -38.77 -30.24
CA THR A 10 -17.63 -38.63 -29.03
C THR A 10 -16.77 -37.94 -27.99
N ARG A 11 -16.98 -36.62 -27.83
CA ARG A 11 -16.32 -35.83 -26.80
C ARG A 11 -16.95 -36.20 -25.47
N THR A 12 -16.22 -36.93 -24.65
CA THR A 12 -16.52 -37.07 -23.23
C THR A 12 -16.59 -35.67 -22.62
N ALA A 13 -17.71 -35.31 -22.00
CA ALA A 13 -17.88 -33.98 -21.42
C ALA A 13 -17.00 -33.87 -20.17
N VAL A 14 -16.03 -32.96 -20.21
CA VAL A 14 -15.13 -32.67 -19.08
C VAL A 14 -15.68 -31.46 -18.34
N ALA A 15 -15.97 -31.64 -17.05
CA ALA A 15 -16.38 -30.55 -16.17
C ALA A 15 -15.26 -30.25 -15.17
N VAL A 16 -15.00 -28.95 -14.94
CA VAL A 16 -14.07 -28.48 -13.92
C VAL A 16 -14.82 -27.60 -12.94
N ARG A 17 -14.79 -27.98 -11.66
CA ARG A 17 -15.35 -27.21 -10.56
C ARG A 17 -14.23 -26.74 -9.64
N ARG A 18 -14.16 -25.43 -9.42
CA ARG A 18 -13.22 -24.82 -8.49
C ARG A 18 -13.77 -24.85 -7.07
N VAL A 19 -12.94 -25.29 -6.13
CA VAL A 19 -13.20 -25.29 -4.68
C VAL A 19 -12.02 -24.63 -3.98
N VAL A 20 -12.27 -23.54 -3.26
CA VAL A 20 -11.24 -22.90 -2.44
C VAL A 20 -11.12 -23.69 -1.14
N ARG A 21 -9.91 -24.14 -0.81
CA ARG A 21 -9.69 -24.90 0.42
C ARG A 21 -9.82 -23.97 1.63
N ARG A 22 -10.45 -24.45 2.70
CA ARG A 22 -10.40 -23.76 4.00
C ARG A 22 -8.94 -23.63 4.45
N ASP A 23 -8.63 -22.53 5.12
CA ASP A 23 -7.32 -22.36 5.75
C ASP A 23 -6.97 -23.56 6.63
N PRO A 24 -5.67 -23.88 6.81
CA PRO A 24 -5.24 -24.85 7.81
C PRO A 24 -5.94 -24.57 9.15
N GLU A 25 -6.21 -25.61 9.95
CA GLU A 25 -6.72 -25.42 11.31
C GLU A 25 -5.69 -24.65 12.14
N ILE A 26 -5.71 -23.32 12.07
CA ILE A 26 -5.00 -22.50 13.02
C ILE A 26 -5.73 -22.67 14.34
N ALA A 27 -4.95 -23.04 15.36
CA ALA A 27 -5.42 -23.21 16.71
C ALA A 27 -6.23 -21.98 17.18
N ARG A 28 -7.13 -22.20 18.14
CA ARG A 28 -7.89 -21.10 18.76
C ARG A 28 -6.93 -20.03 19.26
N MET A 29 -7.13 -18.80 18.78
CA MET A 29 -6.32 -17.64 19.14
C MET A 29 -6.99 -16.90 20.30
N THR A 30 -6.21 -16.27 21.16
CA THR A 30 -6.76 -15.42 22.24
C THR A 30 -6.10 -14.06 22.19
N ARG A 31 -6.93 -13.01 22.12
CA ARG A 31 -6.47 -11.64 22.38
C ARG A 31 -6.64 -11.37 23.87
N TYR A 32 -5.53 -11.29 24.58
CA TYR A 32 -5.56 -10.86 25.98
C TYR A 32 -5.84 -9.36 26.07
N ARG A 33 -6.29 -8.92 27.26
CA ARG A 33 -6.53 -7.50 27.57
C ARG A 33 -5.44 -6.64 26.93
N GLY A 34 -5.83 -5.59 26.22
CA GLY A 34 -4.89 -4.56 25.81
C GLY A 34 -4.23 -3.99 27.06
N GLY A 35 -3.01 -4.41 27.36
CA GLY A 35 -2.17 -3.75 28.34
C GLY A 35 -1.92 -2.32 27.91
N THR A 36 -1.47 -1.49 28.85
CA THR A 36 -0.99 -0.11 28.63
C THR A 36 -0.27 -0.03 27.29
N PHE A 37 -0.75 0.86 26.40
CA PHE A 37 -0.30 1.07 25.02
C PHE A 37 1.11 0.54 24.75
N SER A 38 1.23 -0.36 23.77
CA SER A 38 2.53 -0.87 23.33
C SER A 38 3.48 0.31 23.01
N PRO A 39 4.80 0.20 23.24
CA PRO A 39 5.79 1.19 22.79
C PRO A 39 5.75 1.45 21.26
N THR A 40 4.94 0.70 20.52
CA THR A 40 4.68 0.81 19.09
C THR A 40 3.57 1.80 18.72
N VAL A 41 2.91 2.44 19.68
CA VAL A 41 1.79 3.34 19.39
C VAL A 41 2.27 4.66 18.78
N ASP A 42 1.77 4.94 17.58
CA ASP A 42 1.86 6.24 16.92
C ASP A 42 0.44 6.82 16.75
N THR A 43 0.34 8.14 16.57
CA THR A 43 -0.92 8.81 16.23
C THR A 43 -0.85 9.34 14.82
N ILE A 44 -1.71 8.81 13.95
CA ILE A 44 -1.85 9.25 12.57
C ILE A 44 -3.04 10.20 12.42
N VAL A 45 -2.98 11.03 11.39
CA VAL A 45 -4.01 11.99 10.97
C VAL A 45 -4.49 11.63 9.58
N PHE A 46 -5.80 11.53 9.38
CA PHE A 46 -6.42 11.29 8.08
C PHE A 46 -6.79 12.60 7.38
N SER A 47 -7.06 12.53 6.08
CA SER A 47 -7.37 13.69 5.24
C SER A 47 -8.64 14.45 5.66
N ASP A 48 -9.56 13.77 6.35
CA ASP A 48 -10.77 14.37 6.93
C ASP A 48 -10.53 15.05 8.29
N GLY A 49 -9.29 15.04 8.78
CA GLY A 49 -8.87 15.62 10.06
C GLY A 49 -9.08 14.71 11.26
N THR A 50 -9.70 13.53 11.09
CA THR A 50 -9.78 12.53 12.17
C THR A 50 -8.40 11.95 12.48
N THR A 51 -8.24 11.44 13.70
CA THR A 51 -6.97 10.88 14.17
C THR A 51 -7.17 9.47 14.71
N ALA A 52 -6.10 8.67 14.64
CA ALA A 52 -6.12 7.29 15.11
C ALA A 52 -4.81 6.94 15.79
N ARG A 53 -4.91 6.16 16.86
CA ARG A 53 -3.76 5.46 17.42
C ARG A 53 -3.60 4.13 16.70
N THR A 54 -2.42 3.87 16.18
CA THR A 54 -2.10 2.60 15.51
C THR A 54 -1.33 1.70 16.46
N ASP A 55 -1.62 0.41 16.44
CA ASP A 55 -0.91 -0.58 17.23
C ASP A 55 -0.83 -1.92 16.49
N LEU A 56 0.19 -2.72 16.79
CA LEU A 56 0.31 -4.08 16.31
C LEU A 56 -0.39 -5.02 17.30
N ILE A 57 -1.50 -5.62 16.87
CA ILE A 57 -2.28 -6.52 17.71
C ILE A 57 -1.53 -7.84 17.85
N ARG A 58 -1.28 -8.28 19.09
CA ARG A 58 -0.70 -9.60 19.35
C ARG A 58 -1.75 -10.56 19.88
N LEU A 59 -1.96 -11.66 19.15
CA LEU A 59 -2.79 -12.79 19.56
C LEU A 59 -1.90 -13.90 20.13
N ASN A 60 -2.36 -14.63 21.14
CA ASN A 60 -1.70 -15.85 21.58
C ASN A 60 -1.94 -16.99 20.56
N PRO A 61 -0.91 -17.76 20.14
CA PRO A 61 0.46 -17.83 20.68
C PRO A 61 1.51 -16.99 19.92
N ASN A 62 1.46 -15.67 20.07
CA ASN A 62 2.36 -14.67 19.45
C ASN A 62 2.19 -14.49 17.94
N ILE A 63 0.94 -14.44 17.48
CA ILE A 63 0.59 -14.07 16.12
C ILE A 63 0.34 -12.57 16.08
N ASP A 64 1.16 -11.86 15.32
CA ASP A 64 0.98 -10.43 15.06
C ASP A 64 -0.14 -10.21 14.03
N ALA A 65 -0.90 -9.14 14.20
CA ALA A 65 -2.08 -8.88 13.42
C ALA A 65 -2.42 -7.38 13.36
N TYR A 66 -3.17 -6.99 12.33
CA TYR A 66 -3.68 -5.64 12.13
C TYR A 66 -5.19 -5.60 12.18
N SER A 67 -5.75 -4.47 12.63
CA SER A 67 -7.20 -4.26 12.61
C SER A 67 -7.71 -4.14 11.17
N LEU A 68 -8.81 -4.84 10.87
CA LEU A 68 -9.56 -4.72 9.63
C LEU A 68 -10.77 -3.77 9.75
N ASP A 69 -11.04 -3.24 10.94
CA ASP A 69 -12.14 -2.32 11.18
C ASP A 69 -11.71 -1.15 12.05
N PHE A 70 -11.68 0.04 11.45
CA PHE A 70 -11.44 1.29 12.17
C PHE A 70 -12.45 1.54 13.30
N MET A 71 -13.70 1.12 13.15
CA MET A 71 -14.75 1.27 14.17
C MET A 71 -14.77 0.11 15.17
N GLY A 72 -13.94 -0.90 14.97
CA GLY A 72 -13.90 -2.11 15.78
C GLY A 72 -13.32 -1.84 17.17
N VAL A 73 -13.89 -2.52 18.17
CA VAL A 73 -13.52 -2.30 19.57
C VAL A 73 -12.36 -3.23 19.97
N ALA A 74 -11.44 -2.73 20.79
CA ALA A 74 -10.42 -3.55 21.44
C ALA A 74 -11.01 -4.27 22.68
N PRO A 75 -10.70 -5.55 22.92
CA PRO A 75 -11.28 -6.29 24.02
C PRO A 75 -10.75 -5.80 25.37
N THR A 76 -11.65 -5.69 26.34
CA THR A 76 -11.34 -5.33 27.74
C THR A 76 -11.06 -6.55 28.61
N VAL A 77 -11.42 -7.74 28.13
CA VAL A 77 -11.21 -9.05 28.75
C VAL A 77 -10.52 -9.98 27.75
N PRO A 78 -9.91 -11.11 28.17
CA PRO A 78 -9.43 -12.10 27.21
C PRO A 78 -10.56 -12.57 26.29
N SER A 79 -10.39 -12.39 24.98
CA SER A 79 -11.40 -12.74 23.97
C SER A 79 -10.86 -13.72 22.96
N ARG A 80 -11.66 -14.71 22.59
CA ARG A 80 -11.23 -15.78 21.71
C ARG A 80 -11.54 -15.45 20.25
N TYR A 81 -10.56 -15.73 19.41
CA TYR A 81 -10.58 -15.50 17.98
C TYR A 81 -10.48 -16.85 17.28
N ARG A 82 -11.19 -16.97 16.15
CA ARG A 82 -11.10 -18.11 15.25
C ARG A 82 -10.75 -17.65 13.84
N PRO A 83 -10.06 -18.49 13.06
CA PRO A 83 -9.84 -18.20 11.65
C PRO A 83 -11.17 -18.07 10.90
N ALA A 84 -11.21 -17.16 9.93
CA ALA A 84 -12.29 -17.03 8.98
C ALA A 84 -11.73 -16.71 7.59
N ASN A 85 -12.48 -17.09 6.55
CA ASN A 85 -12.20 -16.64 5.19
C ASN A 85 -12.54 -15.15 5.07
N TRP A 86 -11.79 -14.41 4.24
CA TRP A 86 -12.04 -13.00 3.96
C TRP A 86 -13.51 -12.70 3.62
N SER A 87 -14.12 -13.53 2.76
CA SER A 87 -15.52 -13.40 2.34
C SER A 87 -16.55 -13.56 3.47
N ALA A 88 -16.16 -14.13 4.61
CA ALA A 88 -17.03 -14.34 5.76
C ALA A 88 -16.97 -13.19 6.79
N VAL A 89 -16.11 -12.20 6.57
CA VAL A 89 -15.90 -11.08 7.50
C VAL A 89 -16.75 -9.87 7.06
N PRO A 90 -17.87 -9.53 7.74
CA PRO A 90 -18.91 -8.65 7.19
C PRO A 90 -18.45 -7.26 6.75
N ASN A 91 -17.51 -6.64 7.48
CA ASN A 91 -17.00 -5.29 7.19
C ASN A 91 -16.08 -5.24 5.96
N VAL A 92 -15.48 -6.37 5.58
CA VAL A 92 -14.59 -6.45 4.40
C VAL A 92 -15.14 -7.34 3.28
N SER A 93 -16.16 -8.16 3.53
CA SER A 93 -16.70 -9.09 2.54
C SER A 93 -17.37 -8.39 1.36
N ALA A 94 -17.92 -7.19 1.57
CA ALA A 94 -18.44 -6.36 0.49
C ALA A 94 -17.33 -5.77 -0.40
N ARG A 95 -16.07 -5.81 0.04
CA ARG A 95 -14.91 -5.20 -0.62
C ARG A 95 -14.00 -6.31 -1.16
N ALA A 96 -13.92 -6.41 -2.49
CA ALA A 96 -12.96 -7.28 -3.17
C ALA A 96 -11.54 -6.66 -3.08
N VAL A 97 -10.97 -6.65 -1.87
CA VAL A 97 -9.67 -6.00 -1.55
C VAL A 97 -8.68 -6.94 -0.87
N GLU A 98 -8.94 -8.25 -0.84
CA GLU A 98 -8.06 -9.23 -0.19
C GLU A 98 -6.67 -9.24 -0.81
N ALA A 99 -6.54 -9.07 -2.13
CA ALA A 99 -5.26 -9.08 -2.83
C ALA A 99 -4.38 -7.88 -2.43
N GLU A 100 -5.00 -6.72 -2.26
CA GLU A 100 -4.35 -5.48 -1.81
C GLU A 100 -3.86 -5.63 -0.37
N VAL A 101 -4.70 -6.17 0.52
CA VAL A 101 -4.35 -6.37 1.93
C VAL A 101 -3.31 -7.48 2.10
N ASP A 102 -3.38 -8.57 1.33
CA ASP A 102 -2.34 -9.60 1.26
C ASP A 102 -1.00 -9.01 0.83
N TRP A 103 -1.00 -8.19 -0.24
CA TRP A 103 0.21 -7.52 -0.69
C TRP A 103 0.80 -6.64 0.41
N ILE A 104 -0.03 -5.86 1.13
CA ILE A 104 0.41 -5.00 2.23
C ILE A 104 1.08 -5.84 3.30
N ILE A 105 0.40 -6.88 3.82
CA ILE A 105 0.92 -7.74 4.89
C ILE A 105 2.27 -8.36 4.53
N ARG A 106 2.45 -8.81 3.28
CA ARG A 106 3.70 -9.43 2.82
C ARG A 106 4.83 -8.43 2.61
N ASN A 107 4.51 -7.16 2.40
CA ASN A 107 5.46 -6.09 2.07
C ASN A 107 5.58 -5.03 3.17
N SER A 108 5.14 -5.34 4.38
CA SER A 108 5.14 -4.44 5.53
C SER A 108 5.73 -5.10 6.78
N PHE A 109 5.77 -4.35 7.88
CA PHE A 109 6.11 -4.91 9.19
C PHE A 109 4.96 -5.82 9.67
N PRO A 110 5.24 -6.87 10.49
CA PRO A 110 6.55 -7.42 10.83
C PRO A 110 7.13 -8.40 9.79
N THR A 111 6.40 -8.75 8.72
CA THR A 111 6.87 -9.68 7.69
C THR A 111 8.23 -9.26 7.12
N LEU A 112 8.41 -7.96 6.91
CA LEU A 112 9.69 -7.33 6.60
C LEU A 112 10.14 -6.46 7.77
N GLY A 113 11.40 -6.64 8.18
CA GLY A 113 12.03 -5.76 9.18
C GLY A 113 12.23 -4.34 8.68
N THR A 114 12.35 -3.37 9.59
CA THR A 114 12.46 -1.94 9.26
C THR A 114 13.67 -1.59 8.39
N VAL A 115 14.78 -2.32 8.51
CA VAL A 115 15.98 -2.17 7.67
C VAL A 115 15.66 -2.50 6.21
N GLU A 116 15.01 -3.63 5.98
CA GLU A 116 14.62 -4.10 4.64
C GLU A 116 13.57 -3.18 4.03
N LEU A 117 12.56 -2.76 4.80
CA LEU A 117 11.57 -1.77 4.35
C LEU A 117 12.23 -0.47 3.93
N SER A 118 13.14 0.06 4.75
CA SER A 118 13.88 1.29 4.44
C SER A 118 14.72 1.14 3.18
N ARG A 119 15.32 -0.03 2.95
CA ARG A 119 16.08 -0.33 1.73
C ARG A 119 15.17 -0.32 0.49
N ARG A 120 14.01 -0.98 0.55
CA ARG A 120 13.03 -1.02 -0.54
C ARG A 120 12.48 0.37 -0.87
N LEU A 121 12.13 1.15 0.13
CA LEU A 121 11.67 2.54 -0.03
C LEU A 121 12.69 3.40 -0.78
N ARG A 122 13.97 3.35 -0.38
CA ARG A 122 15.03 4.09 -1.09
C ARG A 122 15.21 3.59 -2.51
N ALA A 123 15.16 2.28 -2.75
CA ALA A 123 15.25 1.71 -4.09
C ALA A 123 14.07 2.12 -4.98
N ALA A 124 12.90 2.39 -4.39
CA ALA A 124 11.72 2.91 -5.06
C ALA A 124 11.69 4.45 -5.19
N GLY A 125 12.75 5.15 -4.74
CA GLY A 125 12.89 6.61 -4.87
C GLY A 125 12.30 7.44 -3.73
N TYR A 126 11.82 6.82 -2.65
CA TYR A 126 11.30 7.54 -1.48
C TYR A 126 12.43 8.08 -0.60
N LEU A 127 12.35 9.36 -0.24
CA LEU A 127 13.32 10.04 0.62
C LEU A 127 12.99 9.80 2.10
N LEU A 128 13.86 9.09 2.83
CA LEU A 128 13.69 8.78 4.27
C LEU A 128 14.68 9.53 5.19
N GLY A 129 15.54 10.37 4.59
CA GLY A 129 16.75 10.86 5.23
C GLY A 129 17.76 9.73 5.49
N GLY A 130 18.73 9.99 6.39
CA GLY A 130 19.82 9.04 6.69
C GLY A 130 19.43 7.84 7.55
N SER A 131 18.39 7.93 8.38
CA SER A 131 18.01 6.85 9.30
C SER A 131 16.98 5.88 8.71
N HIS A 132 16.86 4.70 9.33
CA HIS A 132 15.84 3.71 9.02
C HIS A 132 14.49 4.05 9.68
N LEU A 133 13.42 3.44 9.19
CA LEU A 133 12.12 3.39 9.84
C LEU A 133 12.23 2.89 11.28
N ALA A 134 11.52 3.53 12.21
CA ALA A 134 11.23 2.96 13.50
C ALA A 134 10.04 1.98 13.40
N GLU A 135 9.93 1.04 14.36
CA GLU A 135 8.85 0.04 14.35
C GLU A 135 7.47 0.69 14.43
N HIS A 136 7.29 1.69 15.30
CA HIS A 136 6.01 2.41 15.41
C HIS A 136 5.62 3.12 14.11
N GLU A 137 6.59 3.72 13.40
CA GLU A 137 6.35 4.34 12.08
C GLU A 137 5.91 3.28 11.05
N ALA A 138 6.58 2.12 11.05
CA ALA A 138 6.25 1.03 10.14
C ALA A 138 4.85 0.45 10.42
N ILE A 139 4.51 0.25 11.70
CA ILE A 139 3.19 -0.22 12.15
C ILE A 139 2.11 0.79 11.77
N ALA A 140 2.36 2.08 11.97
CA ALA A 140 1.42 3.16 11.66
C ALA A 140 1.09 3.22 10.16
N ALA A 141 2.12 3.21 9.31
CA ALA A 141 1.94 3.22 7.86
C ALA A 141 1.20 1.97 7.37
N THR A 142 1.53 0.80 7.92
CA THR A 142 0.88 -0.47 7.58
C THR A 142 -0.59 -0.46 7.95
N GLN A 143 -0.92 -0.05 9.17
CA GLN A 143 -2.32 0.00 9.63
C GLN A 143 -3.13 1.04 8.84
N ALA A 144 -2.54 2.20 8.51
CA ALA A 144 -3.16 3.20 7.65
C ALA A 144 -3.43 2.66 6.24
N ALA A 145 -2.49 1.93 5.64
CA ALA A 145 -2.64 1.32 4.33
C ALA A 145 -3.75 0.26 4.31
N ILE A 146 -3.88 -0.54 5.38
CA ILE A 146 -5.00 -1.50 5.50
C ILE A 146 -6.33 -0.75 5.59
N TRP A 147 -6.44 0.26 6.44
CA TRP A 147 -7.67 1.05 6.60
C TRP A 147 -8.06 1.87 5.35
N HIS A 148 -7.10 2.19 4.48
CA HIS A 148 -7.39 2.74 3.16
C HIS A 148 -8.34 1.82 2.37
N PHE A 149 -8.03 0.53 2.30
CA PHE A 149 -8.84 -0.43 1.56
C PHE A 149 -10.07 -0.91 2.34
N THR A 150 -9.91 -1.21 3.63
CA THR A 150 -10.99 -1.81 4.45
C THR A 150 -12.04 -0.81 4.90
N ASN A 151 -11.66 0.46 5.14
CA ASN A 151 -12.54 1.49 5.68
C ASN A 151 -12.69 2.72 4.75
N GLY A 152 -11.80 2.91 3.77
CA GLY A 152 -11.81 4.08 2.88
C GLY A 152 -11.12 5.30 3.47
N LEU A 153 -10.32 5.12 4.54
CA LEU A 153 -9.62 6.19 5.23
C LEU A 153 -8.32 6.54 4.52
N LYS A 154 -8.15 7.80 4.15
CA LYS A 154 -6.95 8.29 3.48
C LYS A 154 -6.04 8.97 4.49
N LEU A 155 -4.79 8.50 4.61
CA LEU A 155 -3.78 9.17 5.42
C LEU A 155 -3.58 10.59 4.88
N ASP A 156 -3.42 11.59 5.75
CA ASP A 156 -3.09 12.93 5.30
C ASP A 156 -1.60 12.99 4.88
N ASN A 157 -1.37 12.81 3.59
CA ASN A 157 -0.07 12.93 2.92
C ASN A 157 0.07 14.24 2.14
N ARG A 158 -0.73 15.26 2.45
CA ARG A 158 -0.61 16.56 1.79
C ARG A 158 0.60 17.33 2.31
N PRO A 159 1.54 17.73 1.44
CA PRO A 159 2.72 18.46 1.85
C PRO A 159 2.34 19.87 2.34
N LEU A 160 2.72 20.18 3.58
CA LEU A 160 2.44 21.46 4.24
C LEU A 160 3.36 22.59 3.77
N ASN A 161 4.43 22.26 3.05
CA ASN A 161 5.38 23.20 2.46
C ASN A 161 5.06 23.57 1.02
N VAL A 162 3.95 23.07 0.46
CA VAL A 162 3.48 23.42 -0.88
C VAL A 162 2.30 24.39 -0.75
N PRO A 163 2.36 25.57 -1.41
CA PRO A 163 1.24 26.50 -1.45
C PRO A 163 0.01 25.86 -2.12
N VAL A 164 -1.18 26.17 -1.62
CA VAL A 164 -2.46 25.83 -2.26
C VAL A 164 -2.83 26.82 -3.38
N ASN A 165 -2.25 28.02 -3.36
CA ASN A 165 -2.43 29.02 -4.40
C ASN A 165 -1.16 29.87 -4.54
N VAL A 166 -0.82 30.22 -5.78
CA VAL A 166 0.32 31.09 -6.13
C VAL A 166 -0.17 32.17 -7.07
N LEU A 167 0.00 33.43 -6.69
CA LEU A 167 -0.31 34.60 -7.49
C LEU A 167 0.98 35.31 -7.88
N SER A 168 1.23 35.43 -9.19
CA SER A 168 2.40 36.12 -9.72
C SER A 168 2.01 37.51 -10.22
N GLU A 169 2.72 38.52 -9.75
CA GLU A 169 2.60 39.92 -10.11
C GLU A 169 3.97 40.45 -10.55
N PRO A 170 4.05 41.57 -11.30
CA PRO A 170 5.32 42.05 -11.87
C PRO A 170 6.47 42.26 -10.86
N GLU A 171 6.15 42.61 -9.62
CA GLU A 171 7.15 42.88 -8.57
C GLU A 171 6.99 41.96 -7.35
N SER A 172 6.09 40.97 -7.41
CA SER A 172 5.87 40.08 -6.28
C SER A 172 5.26 38.73 -6.65
N MET A 173 5.56 37.71 -5.86
CA MET A 173 4.89 36.42 -5.95
C MET A 173 4.31 36.08 -4.59
N THR A 174 2.99 35.88 -4.53
CA THR A 174 2.26 35.59 -3.28
C THR A 174 1.88 34.12 -3.23
N PHE A 175 2.07 33.52 -2.06
CA PHE A 175 1.86 32.11 -1.75
C PHE A 175 0.85 31.99 -0.61
N GLU A 176 -0.25 31.30 -0.88
CA GLU A 176 -1.22 30.91 0.14
C GLU A 176 -1.00 29.45 0.50
N PHE A 177 -0.92 29.15 1.79
CA PHE A 177 -0.76 27.79 2.29
C PHE A 177 -2.05 27.28 2.93
N GLU A 178 -2.20 25.96 2.95
CA GLU A 178 -3.22 25.35 3.79
C GLU A 178 -2.78 25.40 5.27
N GLY A 179 -3.49 26.20 6.07
CA GLY A 179 -3.16 26.39 7.47
C GLY A 179 -2.14 27.51 7.67
N GLU A 180 -1.28 27.36 8.68
CA GLU A 180 -0.37 28.41 9.14
C GLU A 180 1.05 27.84 9.30
N PRO A 181 1.70 27.38 8.21
CA PRO A 181 3.03 26.77 8.29
C PRO A 181 4.08 27.80 8.71
N GLN A 182 5.05 27.36 9.50
CA GLN A 182 6.25 28.12 9.83
C GLN A 182 7.32 27.78 8.80
N LEU A 183 7.75 28.74 7.98
CA LEU A 183 8.80 28.51 7.00
C LEU A 183 10.18 28.62 7.64
N GLY A 184 11.09 27.69 7.31
CA GLY A 184 12.48 27.65 7.76
C GLY A 184 13.49 28.01 6.67
N SER A 185 13.13 27.87 5.39
CA SER A 185 13.89 28.41 4.27
C SER A 185 13.01 28.55 3.04
N TYR A 186 13.46 29.36 2.09
CA TYR A 186 12.96 29.33 0.72
C TYR A 186 14.13 29.15 -0.24
N THR A 187 13.86 28.52 -1.38
CA THR A 187 14.80 28.40 -2.50
C THR A 187 14.09 28.92 -3.74
N VAL A 188 14.74 29.82 -4.46
CA VAL A 188 14.21 30.46 -5.66
C VAL A 188 15.10 30.13 -6.84
N GLU A 189 14.49 29.75 -7.95
CA GLU A 189 15.11 29.68 -9.27
C GLU A 189 14.64 30.91 -10.06
N LEU A 190 15.60 31.74 -10.50
CA LEU A 190 15.29 33.01 -11.16
C LEU A 190 16.35 33.41 -12.18
N GLY A 191 15.95 34.24 -13.14
CA GLY A 191 16.81 35.00 -14.05
C GLY A 191 16.64 36.49 -13.85
N ALA A 192 17.74 37.24 -13.85
CA ALA A 192 17.72 38.71 -13.81
C ALA A 192 18.69 39.31 -14.83
N ASP A 193 18.32 40.41 -15.50
CA ASP A 193 19.20 41.15 -16.41
C ASP A 193 20.05 42.24 -15.72
N GLY A 194 19.81 42.44 -14.42
CA GLY A 194 20.49 43.39 -13.55
C GLY A 194 20.54 42.90 -12.11
N ALA A 195 21.12 43.70 -11.21
CA ALA A 195 21.10 43.39 -9.79
C ALA A 195 19.69 43.59 -9.20
N ALA A 196 19.26 42.66 -8.34
CA ALA A 196 17.97 42.71 -7.66
C ALA A 196 18.08 42.19 -6.24
N SER A 197 17.14 42.59 -5.40
CA SER A 197 16.98 42.11 -4.03
C SER A 197 15.61 41.47 -3.88
N LEU A 198 15.53 40.37 -3.15
CA LEU A 198 14.28 39.69 -2.83
C LEU A 198 14.07 39.72 -1.33
N VAL A 199 12.86 40.06 -0.89
CA VAL A 199 12.50 40.06 0.53
C VAL A 199 11.24 39.23 0.72
N LEU A 200 11.29 38.26 1.62
CA LEU A 200 10.11 37.48 1.97
C LEU A 200 9.28 38.26 3.00
N GLN A 201 7.98 38.32 2.76
CA GLN A 201 7.00 38.96 3.64
C GLN A 201 5.97 37.93 4.10
N LYS A 202 5.33 38.21 5.24
CA LYS A 202 4.35 37.34 5.91
C LYS A 202 3.08 38.10 6.23
N SER A 203 1.92 37.44 6.09
CA SER A 203 0.61 38.02 6.37
C SER A 203 -0.39 36.99 6.93
N VAL A 204 -1.27 37.45 7.81
CA VAL A 204 -2.38 36.64 8.35
C VAL A 204 -3.63 36.70 7.46
N ASP A 205 -3.81 37.81 6.74
CA ASP A 205 -5.04 38.15 6.00
C ASP A 205 -4.81 38.34 4.49
N GLY A 206 -3.56 38.25 4.02
CA GLY A 206 -3.18 38.48 2.63
C GLY A 206 -3.15 39.96 2.23
N ASN A 207 -3.49 40.87 3.14
CA ASN A 207 -3.64 42.30 2.87
C ASN A 207 -2.56 43.12 3.58
N ARG A 208 -2.24 42.77 4.83
CA ARG A 208 -1.24 43.46 5.66
C ARG A 208 0.04 42.66 5.70
N TRP A 209 1.09 43.22 5.11
CA TRP A 209 2.37 42.57 4.93
C TRP A 209 3.43 43.09 5.90
N ARG A 210 4.29 42.18 6.36
CA ARG A 210 5.47 42.49 7.17
C ARG A 210 6.66 41.69 6.68
N ASP A 211 7.83 42.28 6.67
CA ASP A 211 9.05 41.59 6.26
C ASP A 211 9.40 40.46 7.25
N VAL A 212 9.89 39.37 6.69
CA VAL A 212 10.50 38.27 7.44
C VAL A 212 11.95 38.65 7.69
N ALA A 213 12.32 38.81 8.97
CA ALA A 213 13.68 39.17 9.35
C ALA A 213 14.71 38.15 8.81
N GLY A 214 15.79 38.66 8.20
CA GLY A 214 16.87 37.84 7.63
C GLY A 214 16.50 37.07 6.36
N SER A 215 15.39 37.45 5.70
CA SER A 215 14.97 36.83 4.44
C SER A 215 15.50 37.50 3.18
N GLU A 216 16.25 38.60 3.34
CA GLU A 216 16.80 39.34 2.20
C GLU A 216 17.80 38.49 1.41
N LEU A 217 17.64 38.47 0.10
CA LEU A 217 18.50 37.79 -0.84
C LEU A 217 18.89 38.75 -1.96
N ASN A 218 20.18 39.02 -2.07
CA ASN A 218 20.74 39.86 -3.11
C ASN A 218 21.26 38.99 -4.26
N VAL A 219 20.78 39.24 -5.47
CA VAL A 219 21.16 38.52 -6.70
C VAL A 219 21.82 39.48 -7.69
N ALA A 220 22.88 39.00 -8.33
CA ALA A 220 23.50 39.69 -9.46
C ALA A 220 22.78 39.33 -10.76
N ALA A 221 23.10 40.05 -11.83
CA ALA A 221 22.61 39.70 -13.17
C ALA A 221 23.02 38.27 -13.55
N GLY A 222 22.10 37.54 -14.18
CA GLY A 222 22.24 36.15 -14.59
C GLY A 222 21.08 35.30 -14.11
N ALA A 223 21.13 34.02 -14.47
CA ALA A 223 20.19 33.00 -13.99
C ALA A 223 20.85 32.10 -12.95
N GLY A 224 20.09 31.71 -11.93
CA GLY A 224 20.62 30.87 -10.86
C GLY A 224 19.57 30.36 -9.89
N ARG A 225 20.02 29.43 -9.05
CA ARG A 225 19.25 28.89 -7.92
C ARG A 225 19.84 29.39 -6.62
N TYR A 226 19.02 30.05 -5.81
CA TYR A 226 19.43 30.71 -4.59
C TYR A 226 18.61 30.20 -3.41
N ARG A 227 19.27 29.97 -2.28
CA ARG A 227 18.61 29.48 -1.06
C ARG A 227 18.87 30.42 0.10
N THR A 228 17.80 30.77 0.81
CA THR A 228 17.85 31.63 1.99
C THR A 228 17.25 30.90 3.19
N THR A 229 18.05 30.71 4.24
CA THR A 229 17.59 30.14 5.51
C THR A 229 17.01 31.23 6.40
N LEU A 230 15.87 30.95 7.03
CA LEU A 230 15.17 31.87 7.90
C LEU A 230 15.51 31.59 9.36
N GLY A 231 15.70 32.65 10.15
CA GLY A 231 16.00 32.53 11.58
C GLY A 231 14.87 31.83 12.36
N VAL A 232 15.23 31.14 13.44
CA VAL A 232 14.27 30.52 14.37
C VAL A 232 13.27 31.57 14.83
N GLY A 233 11.99 31.32 14.61
CA GLY A 233 10.91 32.23 15.02
C GLY A 233 10.63 33.39 14.05
N ALA A 234 11.40 33.57 12.98
CA ALA A 234 11.22 34.66 12.02
C ALA A 234 9.82 34.64 11.37
N THR A 235 9.23 33.45 11.26
CA THR A 235 7.91 33.20 10.67
C THR A 235 6.88 32.76 11.70
N THR A 236 7.09 32.96 13.00
CA THR A 236 6.09 32.67 14.05
C THR A 236 5.04 33.78 14.14
N SER A 237 3.77 33.41 14.18
CA SER A 237 2.63 34.32 14.41
C SER A 237 2.12 34.26 15.85
N GLU A 238 2.09 33.07 16.46
CA GLU A 238 1.70 32.86 17.86
C GLU A 238 2.62 31.85 18.55
N THR A 239 3.00 32.18 19.78
CA THR A 239 3.67 31.29 20.73
C THR A 239 2.69 30.90 21.83
N ARG A 240 2.20 29.65 21.83
CA ARG A 240 1.43 29.09 22.94
C ARG A 240 2.22 27.97 23.62
N PRO A 241 2.44 28.02 24.94
CA PRO A 241 3.07 26.93 25.66
C PRO A 241 2.32 25.61 25.42
N GLY A 242 3.03 24.54 25.03
CA GLY A 242 2.46 23.20 24.85
C GLY A 242 1.73 22.93 23.52
N ARG A 243 1.71 23.89 22.57
CA ARG A 243 1.22 23.64 21.18
C ARG A 243 2.33 23.90 20.17
N ARG A 244 2.27 23.23 19.01
CA ARG A 244 3.16 23.53 17.87
C ARG A 244 3.04 25.03 17.53
N HIS A 245 4.19 25.68 17.35
CA HIS A 245 4.25 27.07 16.89
C HIS A 245 3.49 27.22 15.57
N ARG A 246 2.68 28.28 15.45
CA ARG A 246 1.97 28.61 14.22
C ARG A 246 2.73 29.69 13.46
N GLY A 247 2.79 29.54 12.14
CA GLY A 247 3.29 30.56 11.25
C GLY A 247 2.16 31.34 10.60
N TYR A 248 2.28 31.62 9.31
CA TYR A 248 1.34 32.47 8.58
C TYR A 248 0.70 31.70 7.44
N ARG A 249 -0.55 32.05 7.10
CA ARG A 249 -1.24 31.48 5.93
C ARG A 249 -0.68 32.03 4.62
N PHE A 250 -0.29 33.31 4.61
CA PHE A 250 0.15 34.01 3.41
C PHE A 250 1.61 34.44 3.53
N TYR A 251 2.37 34.19 2.47
CA TYR A 251 3.72 34.70 2.29
C TYR A 251 3.83 35.38 0.92
N ARG A 252 4.72 36.36 0.80
CA ARG A 252 4.96 37.07 -0.46
C ARG A 252 6.45 37.28 -0.65
N LEU A 253 6.98 36.87 -1.79
CA LEU A 253 8.34 37.22 -2.18
C LEU A 253 8.27 38.53 -2.98
N GLN A 254 8.78 39.60 -2.39
CA GLN A 254 8.82 40.93 -3.02
C GLN A 254 10.14 41.08 -3.78
N VAL A 255 10.05 41.47 -5.05
CA VAL A 255 11.20 41.85 -5.87
C VAL A 255 11.46 43.34 -5.70
N ILE A 256 12.70 43.70 -5.43
CA ILE A 256 13.18 45.08 -5.29
C ILE A 256 14.32 45.24 -6.29
N ALA A 257 14.05 45.94 -7.40
CA ALA A 257 15.02 46.20 -8.45
C ALA A 257 14.75 47.58 -9.08
N ASP A 258 15.72 48.09 -9.83
CA ASP A 258 15.50 49.28 -10.65
C ASP A 258 14.43 48.99 -11.72
N ARG A 259 13.64 50.01 -12.10
CA ARG A 259 12.52 49.86 -13.06
C ARG A 259 12.92 49.34 -14.46
N THR A 260 14.21 49.39 -14.77
CA THR A 260 14.78 48.91 -16.04
C THR A 260 15.28 47.48 -15.95
N VAL A 261 15.32 46.89 -14.76
CA VAL A 261 15.77 45.52 -14.52
C VAL A 261 14.58 44.59 -14.58
N SER A 262 14.68 43.56 -15.42
CA SER A 262 13.73 42.46 -15.47
C SER A 262 14.20 41.31 -14.58
N VAL A 263 13.27 40.78 -13.78
CA VAL A 263 13.49 39.60 -12.94
C VAL A 263 12.37 38.62 -13.26
N ASP A 264 12.74 37.42 -13.68
CA ASP A 264 11.85 36.31 -13.95
C ASP A 264 12.05 35.23 -12.89
N ILE A 265 10.98 34.81 -12.23
CA ILE A 265 11.01 33.81 -11.16
C ILE A 265 10.38 32.54 -11.71
N ASP A 266 11.22 31.52 -11.92
CA ASP A 266 10.81 30.23 -12.49
C ASP A 266 10.11 29.35 -11.44
N ASP A 267 10.71 29.22 -10.26
CA ASP A 267 10.20 28.36 -9.19
C ASP A 267 10.58 28.88 -7.80
N VAL A 268 9.68 28.63 -6.83
CA VAL A 268 9.94 28.90 -5.42
C VAL A 268 9.50 27.71 -4.58
N THR A 269 10.47 27.11 -3.90
CA THR A 269 10.25 25.98 -2.98
C THR A 269 10.53 26.38 -1.55
N PHE A 270 9.77 25.79 -0.63
CA PHE A 270 9.87 26.10 0.80
C PHE A 270 10.26 24.87 1.62
N SER A 271 11.00 25.11 2.70
CA SER A 271 11.13 24.14 3.79
C SER A 271 10.45 24.68 5.03
N LEU A 272 9.89 23.79 5.85
CA LEU A 272 9.31 24.18 7.13
C LEU A 272 10.38 24.29 8.20
N HIS A 273 10.13 25.17 9.17
CA HIS A 273 10.90 25.24 10.39
C HIS A 273 10.31 24.24 11.40
N GLY A 274 11.16 23.37 11.97
CA GLY A 274 10.71 22.37 12.94
C GLY A 274 10.16 21.09 12.29
N SER A 275 8.83 20.93 12.24
CA SER A 275 8.15 19.67 11.88
C SER A 275 8.47 19.21 10.45
N GLY A 276 8.34 17.90 10.21
CA GLY A 276 8.40 17.30 8.87
C GLY A 276 7.40 17.92 7.89
N ASN A 277 7.46 17.51 6.62
CA ASN A 277 6.69 18.11 5.55
C ASN A 277 5.18 17.81 5.64
N TYR A 278 4.77 16.87 6.48
CA TYR A 278 3.38 16.42 6.59
C TYR A 278 2.83 16.55 8.01
N ARG A 279 1.51 16.39 8.16
CA ARG A 279 0.86 16.27 9.48
C ARG A 279 1.28 14.97 10.19
N ASN A 280 1.48 13.93 9.40
CA ASN A 280 2.06 12.65 9.80
C ASN A 280 3.59 12.70 9.70
N ALA A 281 4.30 11.76 10.33
CA ALA A 281 5.75 11.66 10.13
C ALA A 281 6.09 11.34 8.66
N ASP A 282 7.09 12.00 8.10
CA ASP A 282 7.48 11.86 6.68
C ASP A 282 7.73 10.41 6.28
N ARG A 283 8.29 9.60 7.19
CA ARG A 283 8.55 8.18 6.97
C ARG A 283 7.28 7.33 6.96
N VAL A 284 6.30 7.68 7.78
CA VAL A 284 4.97 7.05 7.77
C VAL A 284 4.29 7.32 6.43
N VAL A 285 4.34 8.56 5.95
CA VAL A 285 3.80 8.94 4.63
C VAL A 285 4.50 8.18 3.51
N ALA A 286 5.84 8.16 3.51
CA ALA A 286 6.61 7.45 2.49
C ALA A 286 6.29 5.95 2.42
N LEU A 287 6.24 5.26 3.57
CA LEU A 287 5.87 3.85 3.60
C LEU A 287 4.40 3.63 3.21
N TYR A 288 3.48 4.49 3.65
CA TYR A 288 2.08 4.42 3.25
C TYR A 288 1.92 4.51 1.72
N ASP A 289 2.53 5.51 1.09
CA ASP A 289 2.44 5.71 -0.35
C ASP A 289 3.08 4.55 -1.14
N TYR A 290 4.24 4.06 -0.68
CA TYR A 290 4.88 2.85 -1.23
C TYR A 290 3.94 1.64 -1.15
N LEU A 291 3.27 1.48 0.00
CA LEU A 291 2.35 0.36 0.21
C LEU A 291 1.11 0.46 -0.71
N LEU A 292 0.54 1.65 -0.88
CA LEU A 292 -0.60 1.82 -1.79
C LEU A 292 -0.22 1.56 -3.25
N ALA A 293 0.93 2.07 -3.71
CA ALA A 293 1.38 1.86 -5.09
C ALA A 293 1.53 0.36 -5.44
N GLY A 294 2.08 -0.42 -4.51
CA GLY A 294 2.22 -1.85 -4.68
C GLY A 294 0.89 -2.61 -4.56
N ALA A 295 0.01 -2.22 -3.63
CA ALA A 295 -1.33 -2.78 -3.49
C ALA A 295 -2.19 -2.55 -4.75
N ASP A 296 -2.14 -1.34 -5.33
CA ASP A 296 -2.82 -1.04 -6.59
C ASP A 296 -2.28 -1.88 -7.76
N THR A 297 -0.97 -2.15 -7.76
CA THR A 297 -0.36 -3.05 -8.73
C THR A 297 -0.84 -4.49 -8.52
N ALA A 298 -0.93 -4.94 -7.27
CA ALA A 298 -1.48 -6.25 -6.91
C ALA A 298 -2.92 -6.40 -7.40
N ARG A 299 -3.78 -5.39 -7.17
CA ARG A 299 -5.15 -5.38 -7.67
C ARG A 299 -5.23 -5.60 -9.19
N ARG A 300 -4.36 -4.92 -9.96
CA ARG A 300 -4.37 -5.00 -11.43
C ARG A 300 -3.84 -6.34 -11.96
N LEU A 301 -2.84 -6.91 -11.29
CA LEU A 301 -2.12 -8.09 -11.79
C LEU A 301 -2.61 -9.41 -11.20
N THR A 302 -3.38 -9.39 -10.12
CA THR A 302 -3.88 -10.61 -9.47
C THR A 302 -4.88 -11.33 -10.37
N VAL A 303 -4.53 -12.55 -10.76
CA VAL A 303 -5.38 -13.47 -11.52
C VAL A 303 -5.80 -14.61 -10.60
N VAL A 304 -7.10 -14.69 -10.33
CA VAL A 304 -7.69 -15.79 -9.57
C VAL A 304 -7.35 -17.11 -10.28
N PRO A 305 -6.72 -18.09 -9.60
CA PRO A 305 -6.31 -19.33 -10.26
C PRO A 305 -7.50 -20.08 -10.88
N ARG A 306 -7.32 -20.50 -12.13
CA ARG A 306 -8.31 -21.20 -12.96
C ARG A 306 -7.65 -22.33 -13.73
N LEU A 307 -8.44 -23.38 -13.95
CA LEU A 307 -8.09 -24.49 -14.81
C LEU A 307 -9.17 -24.62 -15.88
N THR A 308 -8.84 -24.23 -17.12
CA THR A 308 -9.78 -24.13 -18.23
C THR A 308 -9.76 -25.41 -19.05
N ALA A 309 -10.94 -25.98 -19.34
CA ALA A 309 -11.11 -27.28 -19.99
C ALA A 309 -11.79 -27.21 -21.37
N ASP A 310 -11.87 -26.02 -21.99
CA ASP A 310 -12.63 -25.78 -23.24
C ASP A 310 -12.28 -26.72 -24.41
N ARG A 311 -11.05 -27.25 -24.41
CA ARG A 311 -10.54 -28.20 -25.41
C ARG A 311 -10.20 -29.57 -24.83
N ALA A 312 -10.49 -29.80 -23.54
CA ALA A 312 -10.10 -31.03 -22.87
C ALA A 312 -10.89 -32.21 -23.43
N VAL A 313 -10.17 -33.22 -23.88
CA VAL A 313 -10.70 -34.51 -24.33
C VAL A 313 -9.82 -35.61 -23.77
N ILE A 314 -10.36 -36.83 -23.72
CA ILE A 314 -9.56 -38.04 -23.46
C ILE A 314 -9.08 -38.55 -24.81
N ASP A 315 -7.77 -38.66 -24.99
CA ASP A 315 -7.18 -39.21 -26.20
C ASP A 315 -7.14 -40.74 -26.19
N ALA A 316 -6.60 -41.32 -27.27
CA ALA A 316 -6.50 -42.77 -27.43
C ALA A 316 -5.58 -43.44 -26.39
N ASP A 317 -4.62 -42.69 -25.83
CA ASP A 317 -3.67 -43.15 -24.82
C ASP A 317 -4.22 -42.97 -23.39
N GLY A 318 -5.46 -42.50 -23.26
CA GLY A 318 -6.14 -42.27 -21.99
C GLY A 318 -5.67 -41.00 -21.28
N ILE A 319 -4.99 -40.09 -21.97
CA ILE A 319 -4.57 -38.80 -21.43
C ILE A 319 -5.70 -37.78 -21.61
N LEU A 320 -6.04 -37.09 -20.53
CA LEU A 320 -7.07 -36.07 -20.45
C LEU A 320 -6.45 -34.67 -20.57
N GLY A 321 -6.84 -33.90 -21.58
CA GLY A 321 -6.39 -32.51 -21.75
C GLY A 321 -6.59 -31.97 -23.17
N PRO A 322 -6.06 -30.78 -23.50
CA PRO A 322 -5.29 -29.90 -22.62
C PRO A 322 -6.17 -29.15 -21.61
N PHE A 323 -5.63 -28.93 -20.42
CA PHE A 323 -6.13 -27.93 -19.48
C PHE A 323 -5.19 -26.73 -19.44
N ARG A 324 -5.73 -25.51 -19.55
CA ARG A 324 -4.92 -24.30 -19.41
C ARG A 324 -4.97 -23.83 -17.96
N PHE A 325 -3.81 -23.71 -17.33
CA PHE A 325 -3.68 -23.16 -15.98
C PHE A 325 -3.42 -21.66 -16.04
N ASP A 326 -4.37 -20.85 -15.58
CA ASP A 326 -4.21 -19.39 -15.48
C ASP A 326 -4.12 -19.01 -14.00
N ALA A 327 -3.10 -18.25 -13.62
CA ALA A 327 -2.87 -17.79 -12.25
C ALA A 327 -1.98 -16.55 -12.25
N THR A 328 -1.85 -15.90 -11.10
CA THR A 328 -0.99 -14.73 -10.95
C THR A 328 0.50 -15.03 -11.02
N ASP A 329 0.90 -16.20 -10.52
CA ASP A 329 2.30 -16.62 -10.40
C ASP A 329 2.38 -18.13 -10.65
N THR A 330 3.60 -18.64 -10.76
CA THR A 330 3.91 -20.07 -10.76
C THR A 330 3.28 -20.78 -9.57
N ALA A 331 2.71 -21.97 -9.80
CA ALA A 331 2.04 -22.73 -8.77
C ALA A 331 2.57 -24.17 -8.70
N ALA A 332 2.74 -24.70 -7.49
CA ALA A 332 2.92 -26.13 -7.33
C ALA A 332 1.58 -26.83 -7.57
N LEU A 333 1.53 -27.75 -8.53
CA LEU A 333 0.34 -28.54 -8.83
C LEU A 333 0.53 -29.97 -8.33
N SER A 334 -0.51 -30.55 -7.73
CA SER A 334 -0.58 -31.97 -7.40
C SER A 334 -1.93 -32.54 -7.81
N ALA A 335 -2.01 -33.84 -8.04
CA ALA A 335 -3.25 -34.51 -8.43
C ALA A 335 -3.53 -35.74 -7.55
N ILE A 336 -4.80 -35.92 -7.21
CA ILE A 336 -5.35 -37.12 -6.56
C ILE A 336 -6.30 -37.80 -7.54
N GLY A 337 -6.21 -39.13 -7.68
CA GLY A 337 -6.99 -39.88 -8.67
C GLY A 337 -6.38 -39.89 -10.08
N GLY A 338 -5.17 -39.34 -10.24
CA GLY A 338 -4.43 -39.32 -11.50
C GLY A 338 -3.02 -38.73 -11.31
N THR A 339 -2.29 -38.58 -12.42
CA THR A 339 -0.96 -37.96 -12.46
C THR A 339 -0.94 -36.77 -13.42
N LEU A 340 -0.20 -35.72 -13.05
CA LEU A 340 0.02 -34.55 -13.90
C LEU A 340 1.11 -34.87 -14.92
N VAL A 341 0.80 -34.68 -16.20
CA VAL A 341 1.69 -34.98 -17.31
C VAL A 341 1.73 -33.85 -18.33
N GLU A 342 2.82 -33.79 -19.08
CA GLU A 342 2.97 -32.97 -20.28
C GLU A 342 2.23 -33.62 -21.47
N ARG A 343 2.22 -32.94 -22.61
CA ARG A 343 1.54 -33.41 -23.84
C ARG A 343 2.04 -34.77 -24.33
N ASP A 344 3.31 -35.07 -24.11
CA ASP A 344 3.95 -36.34 -24.48
C ASP A 344 3.76 -37.43 -23.42
N GLY A 345 3.05 -37.14 -22.32
CA GLY A 345 2.79 -38.06 -21.24
C GLY A 345 3.92 -38.19 -20.22
N ALA A 346 4.98 -37.38 -20.31
CA ALA A 346 6.02 -37.26 -19.28
C ALA A 346 5.45 -36.58 -18.02
N PRO A 347 5.88 -36.97 -16.80
CA PRO A 347 5.40 -36.34 -15.58
C PRO A 347 5.83 -34.87 -15.49
N ILE A 348 4.95 -34.01 -15.00
CA ILE A 348 5.31 -32.62 -14.67
C ILE A 348 6.00 -32.61 -13.31
N GLU A 349 7.27 -32.19 -13.28
CA GLU A 349 8.04 -31.98 -12.05
C GLU A 349 8.23 -30.49 -11.78
N GLY A 350 7.83 -30.04 -10.59
CA GLY A 350 8.03 -28.65 -10.14
C GLY A 350 6.88 -27.69 -10.45
N PRO A 351 7.08 -26.38 -10.23
CA PRO A 351 6.04 -25.37 -10.38
C PRO A 351 5.61 -25.15 -11.84
N VAL A 352 4.32 -24.94 -12.05
CA VAL A 352 3.71 -24.67 -13.35
C VAL A 352 3.50 -23.17 -13.53
N ALA A 353 4.02 -22.62 -14.63
CA ALA A 353 3.86 -21.21 -14.97
C ALA A 353 2.44 -20.89 -15.47
N PRO A 354 1.94 -19.65 -15.24
CA PRO A 354 0.69 -19.19 -15.81
C PRO A 354 0.63 -19.34 -17.34
N GLY A 355 -0.53 -19.74 -17.85
CA GLY A 355 -0.79 -19.98 -19.27
C GLY A 355 -0.29 -21.34 -19.78
N ARG A 356 0.46 -22.11 -18.98
CA ARG A 356 0.94 -23.43 -19.41
C ARG A 356 -0.22 -24.42 -19.53
N GLU A 357 -0.18 -25.22 -20.60
CA GLU A 357 -1.08 -26.35 -20.77
C GLU A 357 -0.58 -27.53 -19.95
N ILE A 358 -1.49 -28.17 -19.21
CA ILE A 358 -1.24 -29.38 -18.46
C ILE A 358 -2.20 -30.47 -18.91
N TYR A 359 -1.78 -31.72 -18.72
CA TYR A 359 -2.55 -32.91 -19.04
C TYR A 359 -2.63 -33.82 -17.80
N LEU A 360 -3.62 -34.70 -17.78
CA LEU A 360 -3.86 -35.62 -16.67
C LEU A 360 -3.94 -37.04 -17.19
N ARG A 361 -3.23 -37.95 -16.54
CA ARG A 361 -3.40 -39.40 -16.74
C ARG A 361 -4.22 -39.95 -15.57
N PRO A 362 -5.48 -40.36 -15.77
CA PRO A 362 -6.31 -40.95 -14.71
C PRO A 362 -5.67 -42.20 -14.11
N ALA A 363 -5.86 -42.41 -12.80
CA ALA A 363 -5.45 -43.64 -12.14
C ALA A 363 -6.55 -44.69 -12.27
N GLY A 364 -6.26 -45.81 -12.93
CA GLY A 364 -7.19 -46.92 -13.10
C GLY A 364 -8.50 -46.49 -13.80
N GLN A 365 -9.65 -46.80 -13.19
CA GLN A 365 -10.97 -46.42 -13.71
C GLN A 365 -11.54 -45.16 -13.03
N SER A 366 -10.71 -44.32 -12.41
CA SER A 366 -11.21 -43.10 -11.77
C SER A 366 -11.89 -42.18 -12.80
N ARG A 367 -13.12 -41.74 -12.47
CA ARG A 367 -13.92 -40.77 -13.22
C ARG A 367 -13.83 -39.35 -12.65
N GLN A 368 -13.02 -39.21 -11.61
CA GLN A 368 -12.80 -37.96 -10.91
C GLN A 368 -11.31 -37.77 -10.61
N ILE A 369 -10.81 -36.57 -10.87
CA ILE A 369 -9.46 -36.15 -10.48
C ILE A 369 -9.58 -34.85 -9.71
N VAL A 370 -8.84 -34.72 -8.62
CA VAL A 370 -8.71 -33.44 -7.91
C VAL A 370 -7.31 -32.92 -8.16
N VAL A 371 -7.20 -31.77 -8.81
CA VAL A 371 -5.94 -31.05 -8.98
C VAL A 371 -5.86 -29.95 -7.94
N THR A 372 -4.88 -30.01 -7.05
CA THR A 372 -4.59 -28.96 -6.08
C THR A 372 -3.53 -28.03 -6.65
N ALA A 373 -3.85 -26.74 -6.77
CA ALA A 373 -2.91 -25.68 -7.08
C ALA A 373 -2.54 -24.90 -5.81
N SER A 374 -1.24 -24.77 -5.54
CA SER A 374 -0.71 -23.96 -4.44
C SER A 374 0.14 -22.82 -5.02
N VAL A 375 -0.40 -21.60 -4.97
CA VAL A 375 0.30 -20.38 -5.40
C VAL A 375 1.02 -19.78 -4.18
N PRO A 376 2.34 -19.57 -4.24
CA PRO A 376 3.11 -19.11 -3.09
C PRO A 376 2.81 -17.66 -2.73
N ALA A 377 2.92 -17.35 -1.43
CA ALA A 377 2.86 -16.01 -0.87
C ALA A 377 4.22 -15.29 -0.94
N ALA A 378 4.90 -15.33 -2.09
CA ALA A 378 6.23 -14.76 -2.25
C ALA A 378 6.19 -13.23 -2.12
N SER A 379 7.17 -12.59 -1.46
CA SER A 379 7.14 -11.14 -1.22
C SER A 379 7.12 -10.28 -2.50
N ASN A 380 7.63 -10.80 -3.61
CA ASN A 380 7.64 -10.18 -4.93
C ASN A 380 6.49 -10.65 -5.85
N GLY A 381 5.64 -11.57 -5.39
CA GLY A 381 4.49 -12.09 -6.14
C GLY A 381 3.16 -11.49 -5.68
N PHE A 382 2.06 -11.91 -6.32
CA PHE A 382 0.69 -11.42 -6.04
C PHE A 382 -0.30 -12.58 -5.83
N GLY A 383 0.18 -13.75 -5.38
CA GLY A 383 -0.60 -14.98 -5.28
C GLY A 383 -0.98 -15.42 -3.85
N GLY A 384 -0.79 -14.57 -2.84
CA GLY A 384 -1.10 -14.89 -1.45
C GLY A 384 -2.58 -14.71 -1.08
N ARG A 385 -2.90 -15.04 0.17
CA ARG A 385 -4.22 -14.83 0.79
C ARG A 385 -4.10 -14.28 2.20
N VAL A 386 -5.14 -13.61 2.68
CA VAL A 386 -5.16 -13.08 4.05
C VAL A 386 -5.88 -14.06 4.97
N ILE A 387 -5.19 -14.48 6.02
CA ILE A 387 -5.86 -15.17 7.12
C ILE A 387 -6.51 -14.13 8.02
N THR A 388 -7.82 -14.23 8.19
CA THR A 388 -8.55 -13.34 9.11
C THR A 388 -8.85 -14.03 10.42
N GLY A 389 -8.74 -13.30 11.53
CA GLY A 389 -9.20 -13.69 12.84
C GLY A 389 -10.48 -12.93 13.19
N VAL A 390 -11.55 -13.64 13.52
CA VAL A 390 -12.80 -13.05 14.02
C VAL A 390 -13.04 -13.46 15.46
N ALA A 391 -13.39 -12.47 16.29
CA ALA A 391 -13.88 -12.76 17.62
C ALA A 391 -15.25 -13.46 17.52
N TYR A 392 -15.43 -14.54 18.26
CA TYR A 392 -16.71 -15.25 18.31
C TYR A 392 -17.47 -15.04 19.63
N ASP A 393 -16.81 -14.48 20.64
CA ASP A 393 -17.44 -14.14 21.92
C ASP A 393 -18.20 -12.79 21.86
N ASP A 394 -17.74 -11.86 21.01
CA ASP A 394 -18.38 -10.53 20.82
C ASP A 394 -18.09 -10.01 19.40
N HIS A 395 -19.13 -9.86 18.59
CA HIS A 395 -19.05 -9.43 17.20
C HIS A 395 -18.66 -7.96 17.00
N ARG A 396 -18.64 -7.15 18.08
CA ARG A 396 -18.19 -5.74 18.03
C ARG A 396 -16.66 -5.62 18.07
N LEU A 397 -15.98 -6.69 18.48
CA LEU A 397 -14.52 -6.68 18.52
C LEU A 397 -13.99 -6.66 17.09
N THR A 398 -12.93 -5.88 16.87
CA THR A 398 -12.36 -5.74 15.53
C THR A 398 -11.95 -7.11 14.97
N PRO A 399 -12.38 -7.46 13.75
CA PRO A 399 -11.71 -8.53 13.02
C PRO A 399 -10.27 -8.09 12.73
N VAL A 400 -9.40 -9.06 12.58
CA VAL A 400 -7.97 -8.80 12.36
C VAL A 400 -7.44 -9.59 11.18
N ALA A 401 -6.47 -9.01 10.47
CA ALA A 401 -5.66 -9.71 9.49
C ALA A 401 -4.38 -10.19 10.17
N LEU A 402 -4.11 -11.49 10.11
CA LEU A 402 -2.87 -12.05 10.66
C LEU A 402 -1.70 -11.66 9.76
N ALA A 403 -0.61 -11.20 10.35
CA ALA A 403 0.62 -10.86 9.65
C ALA A 403 1.44 -12.12 9.31
N VAL A 404 0.80 -13.08 8.63
CA VAL A 404 1.37 -14.38 8.27
C VAL A 404 1.19 -14.59 6.77
N PRO A 405 2.28 -14.55 5.98
CA PRO A 405 2.23 -14.86 4.55
C PRO A 405 1.66 -16.25 4.33
N THR A 406 0.55 -16.34 3.58
CA THR A 406 -0.18 -17.59 3.41
C THR A 406 -0.41 -17.88 1.93
N PRO A 407 -0.03 -19.06 1.41
CA PRO A 407 -0.24 -19.41 0.01
C PRO A 407 -1.73 -19.54 -0.32
N THR A 408 -2.08 -19.25 -1.57
CA THR A 408 -3.43 -19.53 -2.09
C THR A 408 -3.48 -20.99 -2.53
N VAL A 409 -4.32 -21.79 -1.86
CA VAL A 409 -4.53 -23.21 -2.19
C VAL A 409 -5.94 -23.41 -2.73
N ILE A 410 -6.02 -23.91 -3.97
CA ILE A 410 -7.28 -24.13 -4.68
C ILE A 410 -7.32 -25.57 -5.18
N ASP A 411 -8.44 -26.24 -4.94
CA ASP A 411 -8.72 -27.56 -5.47
C ASP A 411 -9.62 -27.41 -6.72
N PHE A 412 -9.26 -28.08 -7.80
CA PHE A 412 -10.04 -28.20 -9.03
C PHE A 412 -10.55 -29.63 -9.13
N GLU A 413 -11.85 -29.82 -8.93
CA GLU A 413 -12.54 -31.09 -9.11
C GLU A 413 -12.86 -31.27 -10.60
N ILE A 414 -12.31 -32.32 -11.21
CA ILE A 414 -12.46 -32.63 -12.63
C ILE A 414 -13.26 -33.92 -12.77
N THR A 415 -14.30 -33.91 -13.59
CA THR A 415 -15.17 -35.08 -13.85
C THR A 415 -15.31 -35.30 -15.35
N PHE A 416 -15.25 -36.57 -15.78
CA PHE A 416 -15.28 -36.96 -17.20
C PHE A 416 -15.87 -38.37 -17.43
#